data_AF-A0A3C0IX92-F1
#
_entry.id   AF-A0A3C0IX92-F1
#
_cell.length_a   1.000
_cell.length_b   1.000
_cell.length_c   1.000
_cell.angle_alpha   90.00
_cell.angle_beta   90.00
_cell.angle_gamma   90.00
#
_symmetry.space_group_name_H-M   'P 1'
#
loop_
_entity.id
_entity.type
_entity.pdbx_description
1 polymer ?
#
loop_
_entity_poly.entity_id
_entity_poly.type
_entity_poly.pdbx_seq_one_letter_code
_entity_poly.pdbx_strand_id
1 'polypeptide(L)'
;LVEEASTRKARTERFITRFSRYYTPAVVALAAAVAVIPPFFAPGQAFAVWIHRALVLLVISCPCALVISIPLGYFAGIGGASRRGVLVKGASFLETLSRVDTVVFDKTGTLTAGSFRVVEVQGEEGVAECEVLRLAAHAGAHSNHPVSASIRESYQNGGLESRAIDESSITASDEV
;
A
#
# COMPACT_ATOMS: atom_id res chain seq x y z
N LEU A 1 -8.31 -13.02 1.08
CA LEU A 1 -7.10 -12.34 0.54
C LEU A 1 -7.03 -10.85 0.90
N VAL A 2 -8.07 -10.03 0.71
CA VAL A 2 -8.06 -8.58 1.08
C VAL A 2 -8.10 -8.36 2.60
N GLU A 3 -8.77 -9.24 3.34
CA GLU A 3 -8.96 -9.12 4.80
C GLU A 3 -7.75 -9.58 5.63
N GLU A 4 -6.86 -10.39 5.06
CA GLU A 4 -5.64 -10.86 5.72
C GLU A 4 -4.49 -9.84 5.69
N ALA A 5 -4.67 -8.74 4.96
CA ALA A 5 -3.64 -7.72 4.78
C ALA A 5 -3.67 -6.66 5.90
N SER A 6 -4.83 -6.40 6.51
CA SER A 6 -5.03 -5.39 7.54
C SER A 6 -4.68 -5.84 8.96
N THR A 7 -4.67 -7.16 9.22
CA THR A 7 -4.46 -7.72 10.57
C THR A 7 -3.02 -8.13 10.87
N ARG A 8 -2.10 -8.03 9.89
CA ARG A 8 -0.70 -8.41 10.10
C ARG A 8 0.06 -7.29 10.80
N LYS A 9 0.31 -7.47 12.10
CA LYS A 9 1.33 -6.72 12.85
C LYS A 9 2.68 -6.78 12.14
N ALA A 10 3.38 -5.64 12.12
CA ALA A 10 4.74 -5.53 11.59
C ALA A 10 5.66 -6.54 12.29
N ARG A 11 6.69 -7.04 11.60
CA ARG A 11 7.63 -8.02 12.17
C ARG A 11 8.39 -7.38 13.35
N THR A 12 8.71 -6.09 13.26
CA THR A 12 9.27 -5.31 14.37
C THR A 12 8.30 -5.20 15.55
N GLU A 13 6.99 -5.09 15.31
CA GLU A 13 5.99 -5.11 16.38
C GLU A 13 5.87 -6.51 17.02
N ARG A 14 6.13 -7.61 16.28
CA ARG A 14 6.20 -8.95 16.88
C ARG A 14 7.47 -9.15 17.72
N PHE A 15 8.55 -8.42 17.42
CA PHE A 15 9.78 -8.46 18.20
C PHE A 15 9.53 -8.00 19.64
N ILE A 16 8.78 -6.92 19.86
CA ILE A 16 8.51 -6.44 21.23
C ILE A 16 7.74 -7.47 22.06
N THR A 17 6.74 -8.13 21.45
CA THR A 17 5.98 -9.19 22.14
C THR A 17 6.86 -10.38 22.51
N ARG A 18 7.79 -10.76 21.63
CA ARG A 18 8.76 -11.83 21.92
C ARG A 18 9.78 -11.41 22.97
N PHE A 19 10.29 -10.19 22.90
CA PHE A 19 11.22 -9.63 23.89
C PHE A 19 10.62 -9.64 25.29
N SER A 20 9.41 -9.09 25.47
CA SER A 20 8.74 -9.06 26.77
C SER A 20 8.51 -10.47 27.36
N ARG A 21 8.25 -11.47 26.51
CA ARG A 21 8.06 -12.86 26.95
C ARG A 21 9.29 -13.46 27.63
N TYR A 22 10.50 -13.03 27.27
CA TYR A 22 11.73 -13.52 27.88
C TYR A 22 12.29 -12.54 28.92
N TYR A 23 12.21 -11.23 28.63
CA TYR A 23 12.76 -10.18 29.47
C TYR A 23 12.09 -10.11 30.84
N THR A 24 10.75 -10.08 30.87
CA THR A 24 9.99 -9.98 32.13
C THR A 24 10.30 -11.13 33.10
N PRO A 25 10.21 -12.42 32.71
CA PRO A 25 10.52 -13.50 33.64
C PRO A 25 12.01 -13.53 34.04
N ALA A 26 12.94 -13.15 33.15
CA ALA A 26 14.36 -13.09 33.47
C ALA A 26 14.66 -12.03 34.54
N VAL A 27 14.09 -10.82 34.42
CA VAL A 27 14.26 -9.74 35.40
C VAL A 27 13.62 -10.12 36.75
N VAL A 28 12.42 -10.73 36.74
CA VAL A 28 11.76 -11.18 37.97
C VAL A 28 12.58 -12.27 38.67
N ALA A 29 13.11 -13.24 37.91
CA ALA A 29 13.99 -14.26 38.45
C ALA A 29 15.28 -13.66 39.04
N LEU A 30 15.88 -12.69 38.36
CA LEU A 30 17.06 -11.98 38.85
C LEU A 30 16.77 -11.20 40.12
N ALA A 31 15.64 -10.50 40.20
CA ALA A 31 15.23 -9.78 41.40
C ALA A 31 14.98 -10.72 42.59
N ALA A 32 14.33 -11.87 42.36
CA ALA A 32 14.17 -12.91 43.37
C ALA A 32 15.52 -13.48 43.83
N ALA A 33 16.46 -13.71 42.91
CA ALA A 33 17.81 -14.15 43.22
C ALA A 33 18.56 -13.12 44.09
N VAL A 34 18.46 -11.82 43.77
CA VAL A 34 19.06 -10.73 44.57
C VAL A 34 18.41 -10.62 45.96
N ALA A 35 17.13 -10.93 46.08
CA ALA A 35 16.44 -10.93 47.37
C ALA A 35 16.83 -12.12 48.27
N VAL A 36 17.16 -13.28 47.70
CA VAL A 36 17.35 -14.54 48.44
C VAL A 36 18.82 -14.95 48.59
N ILE A 37 19.64 -14.83 47.55
CA ILE A 37 21.01 -15.37 47.53
C ILE A 37 21.92 -14.62 48.52
N PRO A 38 22.06 -13.27 48.46
CA PRO A 38 23.03 -12.57 49.31
C PRO A 38 22.76 -12.68 50.82
N PRO A 39 21.51 -12.60 51.31
CA PRO A 39 21.22 -12.84 52.73
C PRO A 39 21.62 -14.23 53.24
N PHE A 40 21.67 -15.24 52.36
CA PHE A 40 22.02 -16.62 52.73
C PHE A 40 23.54 -16.81 52.88
N PHE A 41 24.35 -16.06 52.14
CA PHE A 41 25.82 -16.15 52.16
C PHE A 41 26.52 -15.06 52.98
N ALA A 42 25.83 -13.96 53.31
CA ALA A 42 26.38 -12.85 54.08
C ALA A 42 25.60 -12.62 55.40
N PRO A 43 25.84 -13.44 56.43
CA PRO A 43 25.22 -13.26 57.75
C PRO A 43 25.70 -11.94 58.37
N GLY A 44 24.78 -10.99 58.56
CA GLY A 44 25.07 -9.70 59.21
C GLY A 44 24.41 -8.48 58.55
N GLN A 45 23.85 -8.61 57.35
CA GLN A 45 23.08 -7.53 56.72
C GLN A 45 21.57 -7.72 56.92
N ALA A 46 20.85 -6.63 57.16
CA ALA A 46 19.40 -6.66 57.30
C ALA A 46 18.73 -7.12 55.99
N PHE A 47 17.91 -8.16 56.06
CA PHE A 47 17.14 -8.69 54.93
C PHE A 47 16.35 -7.62 54.16
N ALA A 48 15.86 -6.61 54.89
CA ALA A 48 15.17 -5.44 54.34
C ALA A 48 16.01 -4.69 53.27
N VAL A 49 17.34 -4.63 53.41
CA VAL A 49 18.23 -3.95 52.45
C VAL A 49 18.25 -4.69 51.11
N TRP A 50 18.27 -6.02 51.14
CA TRP A 50 18.30 -6.84 49.92
C TRP A 50 16.95 -6.88 49.20
N ILE A 51 15.85 -6.91 49.96
CA ILE A 51 14.51 -6.69 49.40
C ILE A 51 14.44 -5.31 48.74
N HIS A 52 14.91 -4.25 49.41
CA HIS A 52 14.88 -2.91 48.85
C HIS A 52 15.66 -2.83 47.53
N ARG A 53 16.85 -3.44 47.48
CA ARG A 53 17.66 -3.54 46.24
C ARG A 53 16.96 -4.31 45.14
N ALA A 54 16.29 -5.42 45.45
CA ALA A 54 15.53 -6.20 44.47
C ALA A 54 14.35 -5.40 43.89
N LEU A 55 13.65 -4.63 44.72
CA LEU A 55 12.58 -3.73 44.25
C LEU A 55 13.12 -2.61 43.36
N VAL A 56 14.25 -1.99 43.74
CA VAL A 56 14.92 -0.97 42.90
C VAL A 56 15.31 -1.56 41.55
N LEU A 57 15.85 -2.78 41.52
CA LEU A 57 16.19 -3.49 40.28
C LEU A 57 14.96 -3.69 39.38
N LEU A 58 13.83 -4.14 39.95
CA LEU A 58 12.58 -4.32 39.20
C LEU A 58 12.08 -3.02 38.58
N VAL A 59 12.11 -1.92 39.34
CA VAL A 59 11.65 -0.60 38.87
C VAL A 59 12.51 -0.08 37.74
N ILE A 60 13.84 -0.12 37.88
CA ILE A 60 14.78 0.35 36.85
C ILE A 60 14.68 -0.48 35.58
N SER A 61 14.26 -1.74 35.70
CA SER A 61 14.14 -2.65 34.56
C SER A 61 12.93 -2.39 33.66
N CYS A 62 12.01 -1.45 33.94
CA CYS A 62 10.90 -1.21 32.99
C CYS A 62 11.45 -0.78 31.62
N PRO A 63 11.23 -1.56 30.53
CA PRO A 63 11.67 -1.19 29.19
C PRO A 63 10.65 -0.25 28.52
N CYS A 64 10.13 0.71 29.29
CA CYS A 64 9.03 1.60 28.93
C CYS A 64 9.31 2.37 27.62
N ALA A 65 10.52 2.91 27.46
CA ALA A 65 10.95 3.63 26.25
C ALA A 65 11.06 2.73 25.01
N LEU A 66 11.58 1.51 25.19
CA LEU A 66 11.75 0.54 24.10
C LEU A 66 10.39 0.16 23.50
N VAL A 67 9.41 -0.12 24.35
CA VAL A 67 8.06 -0.56 23.91
C VAL A 67 7.35 0.53 23.11
N ILE A 68 7.47 1.79 23.50
CA ILE A 68 6.78 2.92 22.86
C ILE A 68 7.46 3.35 21.56
N SER A 69 8.79 3.18 21.45
CA SER A 69 9.58 3.66 20.30
C SER A 69 9.10 3.12 18.94
N ILE A 70 8.72 1.84 18.89
CA ILE A 70 8.32 1.15 17.64
C ILE A 70 6.99 1.68 17.08
N PRO A 71 5.86 1.64 17.82
CA PRO A 71 4.59 2.15 17.30
C PRO A 71 4.67 3.66 17.01
N LEU A 72 5.37 4.43 17.85
CA LEU A 72 5.56 5.86 17.62
C LEU A 72 6.29 6.13 16.30
N GLY A 73 7.36 5.37 16.02
CA GLY A 73 8.10 5.47 14.76
C GLY A 73 7.22 5.16 13.54
N TYR A 74 6.40 4.11 13.60
CA TYR A 74 5.47 3.78 12.52
C TYR A 74 4.39 4.86 12.32
N PHE A 75 3.80 5.37 13.40
CA PHE A 75 2.79 6.43 13.29
C PHE A 75 3.39 7.73 12.74
N ALA A 76 4.60 8.10 13.17
CA ALA A 76 5.32 9.24 12.63
C ALA A 76 5.61 9.06 11.12
N GLY A 77 6.06 7.87 10.71
CA GLY A 77 6.32 7.54 9.30
C GLY A 77 5.06 7.59 8.44
N ILE A 78 3.98 6.95 8.87
CA ILE A 78 2.68 6.95 8.16
C ILE A 78 2.11 8.37 8.09
N GLY A 79 2.13 9.12 9.19
CA GLY A 79 1.69 10.51 9.21
C GLY A 79 2.52 11.41 8.30
N GLY A 80 3.84 11.22 8.28
CA GLY A 80 4.76 11.94 7.40
C GLY A 80 4.57 11.64 5.92
N ALA A 81 4.24 10.39 5.57
CA ALA A 81 3.93 9.96 4.21
C ALA A 81 2.57 10.51 3.76
N SER A 82 1.55 10.46 4.63
CA SER A 82 0.21 10.99 4.36
C SER A 82 0.23 12.48 4.05
N ARG A 83 1.03 13.26 4.79
CA ARG A 83 1.26 14.70 4.51
C ARG A 83 1.85 14.99 3.12
N ARG A 84 2.42 13.99 2.45
CA ARG A 84 3.00 14.06 1.10
C ARG A 84 2.12 13.37 0.06
N GLY A 85 0.86 13.06 0.38
CA GLY A 85 -0.08 12.40 -0.52
C GLY A 85 0.15 10.89 -0.68
N VAL A 86 1.01 10.28 0.14
CA VAL A 86 1.27 8.83 0.10
C VAL A 86 0.43 8.12 1.15
N LEU A 87 -0.59 7.38 0.70
CA LEU A 87 -1.47 6.63 1.58
C LEU A 87 -0.90 5.24 1.92
N VAL A 88 -0.49 5.05 3.18
CA VAL A 88 0.01 3.77 3.68
C VAL A 88 -1.05 3.12 4.56
N LYS A 89 -1.54 1.94 4.16
CA LYS A 89 -2.66 1.23 4.83
C LYS A 89 -2.31 0.63 6.20
N GLY A 90 -1.04 0.61 6.61
CA GLY A 90 -0.62 0.10 7.91
C GLY A 90 0.90 -0.03 8.08
N ALA A 91 1.34 -0.27 9.31
CA ALA A 91 2.76 -0.35 9.68
C ALA A 91 3.53 -1.49 8.98
N SER A 92 2.86 -2.63 8.75
CA SER A 92 3.45 -3.78 8.05
C SER A 92 3.80 -3.49 6.59
N PHE A 93 2.99 -2.66 5.92
CA PHE A 93 3.28 -2.21 4.55
C PHE A 93 4.48 -1.27 4.53
N LEU A 94 4.61 -0.39 5.52
CA LEU A 94 5.77 0.50 5.62
C LEU A 94 7.07 -0.29 5.85
N GLU A 95 7.04 -1.35 6.67
CA GLU A 95 8.18 -2.24 6.86
C GLU A 95 8.48 -3.08 5.62
N THR A 96 7.47 -3.48 4.86
CA THR A 96 7.67 -4.21 3.61
C THR A 96 8.31 -3.28 2.57
N LEU A 97 7.78 -2.06 2.43
CA LEU A 97 8.30 -1.02 1.54
C LEU A 97 9.76 -0.68 1.83
N SER A 98 10.20 -0.67 3.10
CA SER A 98 11.60 -0.39 3.44
C SER A 98 12.59 -1.47 3.01
N ARG A 99 12.09 -2.63 2.55
CA ARG A 99 12.89 -3.76 2.05
C ARG A 99 12.74 -3.99 0.55
N VAL A 100 11.93 -3.18 -0.14
CA VAL A 100 11.72 -3.31 -1.58
C VAL A 100 12.97 -2.85 -2.32
N ASP A 101 13.49 -3.71 -3.19
CA ASP A 101 14.61 -3.45 -4.11
C ASP A 101 14.13 -3.23 -5.56
N THR A 102 13.01 -3.87 -5.94
CA THR A 102 12.50 -3.89 -7.30
C THR A 102 11.06 -3.39 -7.34
N VAL A 103 10.77 -2.45 -8.24
CA VAL A 103 9.41 -1.93 -8.48
C VAL A 103 8.99 -2.29 -9.89
N VAL A 104 7.90 -3.05 -10.01
CA VAL A 104 7.27 -3.38 -11.30
C VAL A 104 6.02 -2.53 -11.42
N PHE A 105 5.94 -1.74 -12.49
CA PHE A 105 4.80 -0.87 -12.76
C PHE A 105 3.86 -1.56 -13.74
N ASP A 106 2.56 -1.47 -13.46
CA ASP A 106 1.56 -1.69 -14.51
C ASP A 106 1.61 -0.53 -15.51
N LYS A 107 1.32 -0.79 -16.78
CA LYS A 107 1.35 0.28 -17.79
C LYS A 107 0.07 1.09 -17.73
N THR A 108 -1.07 0.41 -17.89
CA THR A 108 -2.37 1.05 -18.09
C THR A 108 -2.93 1.54 -16.76
N GLY A 109 -3.19 2.84 -16.64
CA GLY A 109 -3.74 3.43 -15.41
C GLY A 109 -2.71 3.70 -14.30
N THR A 110 -1.44 3.35 -14.50
CA THR A 110 -0.33 3.71 -13.60
C THR A 110 0.71 4.58 -14.31
N LEU A 111 1.33 4.09 -15.39
CA LEU A 111 2.24 4.89 -16.22
C LEU A 111 1.49 5.72 -17.26
N THR A 112 0.32 5.25 -17.70
CA THR A 112 -0.55 5.96 -18.62
C THR A 112 -1.88 6.29 -17.95
N ALA A 113 -2.59 7.29 -18.47
CA ALA A 113 -3.89 7.73 -17.94
C ALA A 113 -5.02 6.68 -18.09
N GLY A 114 -4.77 5.55 -18.77
CA GLY A 114 -5.79 4.52 -19.01
C GLY A 114 -6.88 4.94 -20.01
N SER A 115 -6.80 6.13 -20.58
CA SER A 115 -7.64 6.60 -21.67
C SER A 115 -6.89 6.53 -23.00
N PHE A 116 -7.58 6.07 -24.04
CA PHE A 116 -7.08 6.08 -25.40
C PHE A 116 -7.47 7.39 -26.06
N ARG A 117 -6.57 7.93 -26.90
CA ARG A 117 -6.83 9.10 -27.72
C ARG A 117 -6.24 8.85 -29.10
N VAL A 118 -7.00 9.19 -30.15
CA VAL A 118 -6.47 9.24 -31.51
C VAL A 118 -5.47 10.41 -31.58
N VAL A 119 -4.21 10.12 -31.88
CA VAL A 119 -3.13 11.12 -31.96
C VAL A 119 -2.96 11.62 -33.38
N GLU A 120 -3.15 10.74 -34.35
CA GLU A 120 -2.93 11.00 -35.77
C GLU A 120 -3.83 10.07 -36.58
N VAL A 121 -4.34 10.58 -37.71
CA VAL A 121 -5.07 9.79 -38.71
C VAL A 121 -4.32 9.96 -40.01
N GLN A 122 -3.94 8.86 -40.65
CA GLN A 122 -3.24 8.87 -41.93
C GLN A 122 -4.11 8.15 -42.97
N GLY A 123 -4.47 8.86 -44.04
CA GLY A 123 -5.14 8.29 -45.20
C GLY A 123 -4.14 7.89 -46.29
N GLU A 124 -4.48 6.84 -47.04
CA GLU A 124 -3.79 6.49 -48.29
C GLU A 124 -4.08 7.55 -49.38
N GLU A 125 -3.28 7.54 -50.46
CA GLU A 125 -3.40 8.52 -51.53
C GLU A 125 -4.82 8.54 -52.14
N GLY A 126 -5.48 9.69 -52.12
CA GLY A 126 -6.87 9.85 -52.57
C GLY A 126 -7.94 9.59 -51.50
N VAL A 127 -7.58 9.20 -50.27
CA VAL A 127 -8.51 9.03 -49.15
C VAL A 127 -8.28 10.12 -48.10
N ALA A 128 -9.29 10.96 -47.87
CA ALA A 128 -9.21 11.98 -46.82
C ALA A 128 -9.20 11.33 -45.43
N GLU A 129 -8.39 11.87 -44.52
CA GLU A 129 -8.29 11.42 -43.11
C GLU A 129 -9.66 11.39 -42.41
N CYS A 130 -10.55 12.31 -42.78
CA CYS A 130 -11.91 12.40 -42.25
C CYS A 130 -12.76 11.17 -42.64
N GLU A 131 -12.56 10.64 -43.84
CA GLU A 131 -13.27 9.45 -44.31
C GLU A 131 -12.75 8.19 -43.61
N VAL A 132 -11.43 8.11 -43.38
CA VAL A 132 -10.81 7.04 -42.58
C VAL A 132 -11.40 7.02 -41.17
N LEU A 133 -11.48 8.20 -40.53
CA LEU A 133 -12.01 8.32 -39.17
C LEU A 133 -13.51 7.98 -39.11
N ARG A 134 -14.29 8.41 -40.10
CA ARG A 134 -15.73 8.08 -40.23
C ARG A 134 -15.97 6.58 -40.34
N LEU A 135 -15.25 5.92 -41.26
CA LEU A 135 -15.37 4.48 -41.47
C LEU A 135 -14.94 3.69 -40.22
N ALA A 136 -13.83 4.08 -39.58
CA ALA A 136 -13.36 3.43 -38.36
C ALA A 136 -14.35 3.61 -37.19
N ALA A 137 -14.97 4.78 -37.06
CA ALA A 137 -15.98 5.04 -36.04
C ALA A 137 -17.25 4.21 -36.24
N HIS A 138 -17.71 4.05 -37.50
CA HIS A 138 -18.86 3.20 -37.82
C HIS A 138 -18.54 1.71 -37.66
N ALA A 139 -17.37 1.24 -38.10
CA ALA A 139 -16.95 -0.15 -37.90
C ALA A 139 -16.87 -0.50 -36.40
N GLY A 140 -16.47 0.45 -35.57
CA GLY A 140 -16.41 0.32 -34.12
C GLY A 140 -17.68 0.70 -33.38
N ALA A 141 -18.81 0.97 -34.04
CA ALA A 141 -20.00 1.59 -33.42
C ALA A 141 -20.51 0.81 -32.19
N HIS A 142 -20.60 -0.51 -32.30
CA HIS A 142 -21.15 -1.39 -31.26
C HIS A 142 -20.09 -2.04 -30.35
N SER A 143 -18.82 -1.64 -30.46
CA SER A 143 -17.74 -2.17 -29.64
C SER A 143 -17.57 -1.38 -28.34
N ASN A 144 -17.53 -2.09 -27.20
CA ASN A 144 -17.23 -1.51 -25.89
C ASN A 144 -15.72 -1.44 -25.60
N HIS A 145 -14.86 -1.80 -26.56
CA HIS A 145 -13.41 -1.73 -26.36
C HIS A 145 -12.95 -0.26 -26.25
N PRO A 146 -12.07 0.10 -25.29
CA PRO A 146 -11.60 1.48 -25.08
C PRO A 146 -11.02 2.16 -26.33
N VAL A 147 -10.41 1.39 -27.24
CA VAL A 147 -9.92 1.90 -28.54
C VAL A 147 -11.07 2.35 -29.43
N SER A 148 -12.12 1.53 -29.60
CA SER A 148 -13.30 1.88 -30.39
C SER A 148 -14.02 3.11 -29.82
N ALA A 149 -14.10 3.21 -28.48
CA ALA A 149 -14.62 4.41 -27.82
C ALA A 149 -13.82 5.66 -28.17
N SER A 150 -12.48 5.59 -28.14
CA SER A 150 -11.62 6.74 -28.47
C SER A 150 -11.73 7.19 -29.93
N ILE A 151 -11.97 6.26 -30.87
CA ILE A 151 -12.19 6.57 -32.29
C ILE A 151 -13.53 7.29 -32.46
N ARG A 152 -14.61 6.80 -31.83
CA ARG A 152 -15.92 7.46 -31.86
C ARG A 152 -15.88 8.86 -31.23
N GLU A 153 -15.20 9.00 -30.10
CA GLU A 153 -15.02 10.29 -29.44
C GLU A 153 -14.24 11.27 -30.32
N SER A 154 -13.18 10.79 -30.98
CA SER A 154 -12.41 11.61 -31.93
C SER A 154 -13.24 12.05 -33.14
N TYR A 155 -14.11 11.17 -33.66
CA TYR A 155 -15.03 11.50 -34.75
C TYR A 155 -16.09 12.52 -34.33
N GLN A 156 -16.64 12.41 -33.11
CA GLN A 156 -17.65 13.33 -32.58
C GLN A 156 -17.10 14.72 -32.25
N ASN A 157 -15.85 14.82 -31.79
CA ASN A 157 -15.21 16.08 -31.41
C ASN A 157 -14.53 16.81 -32.58
N GLY A 158 -14.21 16.11 -33.68
CA GLY A 158 -13.76 16.71 -34.93
C GLY A 158 -14.96 17.19 -35.74
N GLY A 159 -15.28 18.48 -35.69
CA GLY A 159 -16.52 19.09 -36.21
C GLY A 159 -16.77 19.03 -37.72
N LEU A 160 -16.80 17.84 -38.31
CA LEU A 160 -17.29 17.60 -39.66
C LEU A 160 -18.62 16.87 -39.55
N GLU A 161 -19.69 17.66 -39.64
CA GLU A 161 -21.09 17.27 -39.70
C GLU A 161 -21.45 15.97 -38.95
N SER A 162 -21.81 16.13 -37.67
CA SER A 162 -22.59 15.17 -36.91
C SER A 162 -23.91 14.85 -37.64
N ARG A 163 -23.86 13.99 -38.67
CA ARG A 163 -24.97 13.10 -38.96
C ARG A 163 -24.95 12.06 -37.86
N ALA A 164 -26.00 12.07 -37.05
CA ALA A 164 -26.24 11.07 -36.04
C ALA A 164 -25.90 9.70 -36.62
N ILE A 165 -25.18 8.87 -35.85
CA ILE A 165 -24.87 7.50 -36.22
C ILE A 165 -26.23 6.80 -36.34
N ASP A 166 -26.75 6.74 -37.56
CA ASP A 166 -28.05 6.17 -37.85
C ASP A 166 -27.87 4.66 -37.98
N GLU A 167 -28.22 3.93 -36.92
CA GLU A 167 -28.20 2.47 -36.82
C GLU A 167 -28.97 1.80 -37.97
N SER A 168 -29.90 2.51 -38.63
CA SER A 168 -30.68 2.00 -39.76
C SER A 168 -29.92 1.91 -41.09
N SER A 169 -28.80 2.63 -41.23
CA SER A 169 -28.02 2.67 -42.48
C SER A 169 -27.02 1.50 -42.61
N ILE A 170 -26.67 0.84 -41.50
CA ILE A 170 -25.68 -0.25 -41.45
C ILE A 170 -26.36 -1.61 -41.71
N THR A 171 -27.63 -1.75 -41.37
CA THR A 171 -28.40 -3.00 -41.53
C THR A 171 -29.03 -3.19 -42.91
N ALA A 172 -29.01 -2.17 -43.77
CA ALA A 172 -29.63 -2.22 -45.10
C ALA A 172 -28.78 -2.93 -46.19
N SER A 173 -27.59 -3.44 -45.86
CA SER A 173 -26.68 -4.08 -46.84
C SER A 173 -26.63 -5.62 -46.75
N ASP A 174 -27.36 -6.24 -45.81
CA ASP A 174 -27.37 -7.70 -45.60
C ASP A 174 -28.64 -8.40 -46.17
N GLU A 175 -29.31 -7.79 -47.15
CA GLU A 175 -30.33 -8.47 -47.99
C GLU A 175 -29.95 -8.43 -49.48
N VAL A 176 -28.92 -9.20 -49.87
CA VAL A 176 -28.79 -9.83 -51.20
C VAL A 176 -28.14 -11.20 -51.05
#